data_AF-A0A2E7RGR4-F1
#
_entry.id   AF-A0A2E7RGR4-F1
#
_cell.length_a   1.000
_cell.length_b   1.000
_cell.length_c   1.000
_cell.angle_alpha   90.00
_cell.angle_beta   90.00
_cell.angle_gamma   90.00
#
_symmetry.space_group_name_H-M   'P 1'
#
loop_
_entity.id
_entity.type
_entity.pdbx_description
1 polymer ?
#
loop_
_entity_poly.entity_id
_entity_poly.type
_entity_poly.pdbx_seq_one_letter_code
_entity_poly.pdbx_strand_id
1 'polypeptide(L)'
;MSKVSRAYGLSRSYFDSAIQPDSPFILDVIERLSYKIQSAGLGLTVGGSLTSENVRIFAERQERLGGRVSSLETRKAVFSTDRMLEDKSVLKESLRFEELYLRFKLEYEAWLSRADQERLTKLKTRF
;
A
#
# COMPACT_ATOMS: atom_id res chain seq x y z
N MET A 1 -19.72 -15.08 -2.09
CA MET A 1 -18.77 -14.01 -2.47
C MET A 1 -18.99 -12.84 -1.53
N SER A 2 -18.04 -12.52 -0.62
CA SER A 2 -18.18 -11.31 0.21
C SER A 2 -17.77 -10.08 -0.61
N LYS A 3 -18.45 -8.96 -0.38
CA LYS A 3 -18.10 -7.67 -0.99
C LYS A 3 -16.91 -7.09 -0.20
N VAL A 4 -15.87 -6.67 -0.91
CA VAL A 4 -14.65 -6.09 -0.31
C VAL A 4 -14.82 -4.58 -0.20
N SER A 5 -14.55 -4.02 0.98
CA SER A 5 -14.51 -2.58 1.23
C SER A 5 -13.09 -2.16 1.57
N ARG A 6 -12.58 -1.11 0.92
CA ARG A 6 -11.21 -0.60 1.14
C ARG A 6 -11.25 0.62 2.04
N ALA A 7 -10.49 0.60 3.14
CA ALA A 7 -10.25 1.78 3.96
C ALA A 7 -8.84 2.32 3.68
N TYR A 8 -8.78 3.44 2.96
CA TYR A 8 -7.55 4.11 2.55
C TYR A 8 -6.90 4.97 3.65
N GLY A 9 -7.04 4.59 4.91
CA GLY A 9 -6.60 5.42 6.05
C GLY A 9 -5.13 5.84 5.97
N LEU A 10 -4.26 4.98 5.42
CA LEU A 10 -2.83 5.27 5.30
C LEU A 10 -2.48 5.98 3.98
N SER A 11 -3.29 5.86 2.92
CA SER A 11 -2.91 6.30 1.57
C SER A 11 -2.70 7.81 1.45
N ARG A 12 -3.25 8.58 2.38
CA ARG A 12 -3.06 10.05 2.45
C ARG A 12 -1.64 10.43 2.86
N SER A 13 -0.95 9.57 3.63
CA SER A 13 0.47 9.75 3.99
C SER A 13 1.41 9.78 2.79
N TYR A 14 0.99 9.23 1.66
CA TYR A 14 1.77 9.30 0.43
C TYR A 14 1.79 10.71 -0.19
N PHE A 15 0.70 11.46 -0.09
CA PHE A 15 0.58 12.79 -0.69
C PHE A 15 0.92 13.92 0.29
N ASP A 16 0.97 13.60 1.58
CA ASP A 16 1.29 14.54 2.65
C ASP A 16 2.25 13.87 3.65
N SER A 17 3.53 14.26 3.58
CA SER A 17 4.58 13.75 4.46
C SER A 17 4.40 14.11 5.93
N ALA A 18 3.49 15.05 6.26
CA ALA A 18 3.14 15.37 7.64
C ALA A 18 2.27 14.28 8.30
N ILE A 19 1.60 13.43 7.50
CA ILE A 19 0.78 12.34 8.02
C ILE A 19 1.67 11.13 8.29
N GLN A 20 1.85 10.80 9.57
CA GLN A 20 2.55 9.58 9.94
C GLN A 20 1.60 8.37 9.83
N PRO A 21 1.92 7.38 8.97
CA PRO A 21 1.09 6.17 8.79
C PRO A 21 1.00 5.35 10.09
N ASP A 22 2.02 5.42 10.95
CA ASP A 22 2.08 4.69 12.23
C ASP A 22 1.36 5.43 13.38
N SER A 23 0.59 6.49 13.09
CA SER A 23 -0.05 7.28 14.15
C SER A 23 -1.19 6.51 14.85
N PRO A 24 -1.28 6.62 16.20
CA PRO A 24 -2.38 6.01 16.97
C PRO A 24 -3.77 6.42 16.47
N PHE A 25 -3.91 7.66 16.01
CA PHE A 25 -5.16 8.19 15.45
C PHE A 25 -5.65 7.36 14.26
N ILE A 26 -4.77 7.04 13.30
CA ILE A 26 -5.15 6.26 12.12
C ILE A 26 -5.57 4.84 12.52
N LEU A 27 -4.87 4.23 13.46
CA LEU A 27 -5.22 2.91 13.99
C LEU A 27 -6.57 2.90 14.69
N ASP A 28 -6.88 3.93 15.48
CA ASP A 28 -8.18 4.04 16.16
C ASP A 28 -9.32 4.28 15.14
N VAL A 29 -9.06 5.02 14.06
CA VAL A 29 -10.00 5.16 12.94
C VAL A 29 -10.24 3.82 12.25
N ILE A 30 -9.18 3.04 11.98
CA ILE A 30 -9.27 1.70 11.40
C ILE A 30 -10.08 0.78 12.30
N GLU A 31 -9.83 0.79 13.62
CA GLU A 31 -10.58 -0.01 14.59
C GLU A 31 -12.08 0.34 14.56
N ARG A 32 -12.43 1.63 14.62
CA ARG A 32 -13.84 2.08 14.56
C ARG A 32 -14.52 1.70 13.25
N LEU A 33 -13.81 1.82 12.12
CA LEU A 33 -14.33 1.42 10.80
C LEU A 33 -14.52 -0.10 10.71
N SER A 34 -13.61 -0.88 11.32
CA SER A 34 -13.67 -2.34 11.30
C SER A 34 -14.99 -2.88 11.84
N TYR A 35 -15.54 -2.27 12.90
CA TYR A 35 -16.84 -2.64 13.46
C TYR A 35 -17.99 -2.43 12.46
N LYS A 36 -18.02 -1.27 11.79
CA LYS A 36 -19.06 -0.93 10.83
C LYS A 36 -19.00 -1.79 9.56
N ILE A 37 -17.78 -2.11 9.11
CA ILE A 37 -17.55 -2.92 7.91
C ILE A 37 -17.93 -4.38 8.19
N GLN A 38 -17.52 -4.92 9.35
CA GLN A 38 -17.90 -6.27 9.75
C GLN A 38 -19.43 -6.40 9.93
N SER A 39 -20.09 -5.43 10.57
CA SER A 39 -21.55 -5.49 10.75
C SER A 39 -22.34 -5.44 9.43
N ALA A 40 -21.74 -4.85 8.39
CA ALA A 40 -22.28 -4.87 7.02
C ALA A 40 -21.95 -6.16 6.25
N GLY A 41 -21.26 -7.14 6.86
CA GLY A 41 -20.84 -8.38 6.21
C GLY A 41 -19.74 -8.20 5.15
N LEU A 42 -18.97 -7.10 5.25
CA LEU A 42 -17.92 -6.75 4.31
C LEU A 42 -16.53 -7.11 4.87
N GLY A 43 -15.58 -7.36 3.97
CA GLY A 43 -14.16 -7.50 4.33
C GLY A 43 -13.47 -6.13 4.37
N LEU A 44 -12.57 -5.92 5.34
CA LEU A 44 -11.74 -4.71 5.45
C LEU A 44 -10.32 -5.01 4.97
N THR A 45 -9.89 -4.28 3.94
CA THR A 45 -8.47 -4.19 3.54
C THR A 45 -7.88 -2.86 4.02
N VAL A 46 -6.72 -2.93 4.68
CA VAL A 46 -5.95 -1.74 5.10
C VAL A 46 -4.67 -1.65 4.28
N GLY A 47 -4.37 -0.46 3.75
CA GLY A 47 -3.12 -0.20 3.06
C GLY A 47 -2.90 1.27 2.80
N GLY A 48 -1.87 1.57 2.03
CA GLY A 48 -1.46 2.94 1.69
C GLY A 48 -0.18 3.39 2.41
N SER A 49 0.91 2.64 2.23
CA SER A 49 2.21 2.81 2.91
C SER A 49 2.35 1.99 4.20
N LEU A 50 2.02 0.69 4.14
CA LEU A 50 2.34 -0.24 5.22
C LEU A 50 3.84 -0.26 5.50
N THR A 51 4.20 -0.01 6.75
CA THR A 51 5.55 -0.16 7.28
C THR A 51 5.66 -1.45 8.10
N SER A 52 6.89 -1.86 8.42
CA SER A 52 7.12 -2.94 9.38
C SER A 52 6.56 -2.60 10.76
N GLU A 53 6.54 -1.31 11.12
CA GLU A 53 5.97 -0.84 12.39
C GLU A 53 4.45 -0.95 12.38
N ASN A 54 3.77 -0.62 11.27
CA ASN A 54 2.34 -0.91 11.14
C ASN A 54 2.04 -2.38 11.39
N VAL A 55 2.75 -3.29 10.71
CA VAL A 55 2.56 -4.75 10.85
C VAL A 55 2.73 -5.18 12.30
N ARG A 56 3.76 -4.66 12.97
CA ARG A 56 4.01 -4.92 14.39
C ARG A 56 2.85 -4.43 15.26
N ILE A 57 2.39 -3.18 15.08
CA ILE A 57 1.28 -2.63 15.87
C ILE A 57 -0.02 -3.41 15.60
N PHE A 58 -0.25 -3.87 14.37
CA PHE A 58 -1.37 -4.73 14.03
C PHE A 58 -1.31 -6.08 14.77
N ALA A 59 -0.12 -6.69 14.89
CA ALA A 59 0.07 -7.90 15.68
C ALA A 59 -0.21 -7.65 17.17
N GLU A 60 0.31 -6.56 17.74
CA GLU A 60 0.10 -6.19 19.15
C GLU A 60 -1.39 -5.89 19.47
N ARG A 61 -2.15 -5.38 18.48
CA ARG A 61 -3.60 -5.09 18.63
C ARG A 61 -4.50 -6.19 18.08
N GLN A 62 -3.98 -7.35 17.71
CA GLN A 62 -4.75 -8.41 17.05
C GLN A 62 -5.95 -8.86 17.91
N GLU A 63 -5.77 -8.99 19.22
CA GLU A 63 -6.86 -9.32 20.15
C GLU A 63 -7.99 -8.29 20.10
N ARG A 64 -7.65 -6.99 20.07
CA ARG A 64 -8.62 -5.90 19.99
C ARG A 64 -9.32 -5.88 18.63
N LEU A 65 -8.57 -6.08 17.54
CA LEU A 65 -9.08 -6.03 16.17
C LEU A 65 -9.89 -7.29 15.79
N GLY A 66 -9.70 -8.41 16.48
CA GLY A 66 -10.56 -9.59 16.43
C GLY A 66 -10.79 -10.14 15.01
N GLY A 67 -9.76 -10.15 14.16
CA GLY A 67 -9.85 -10.62 12.77
C GLY A 67 -10.72 -9.74 11.84
N ARG A 68 -11.17 -8.56 12.29
CA ARG A 68 -12.01 -7.66 11.49
C ARG A 68 -11.27 -7.01 10.33
N VAL A 69 -9.95 -7.00 10.36
CA VAL A 69 -9.10 -6.64 9.23
C VAL A 69 -8.80 -7.92 8.47
N SER A 70 -9.36 -8.05 7.27
CA SER A 70 -9.27 -9.27 6.47
C SER A 70 -7.96 -9.36 5.70
N SER A 71 -7.43 -8.21 5.26
CA SER A 71 -6.20 -8.16 4.46
C SER A 71 -5.43 -6.86 4.65
N LEU A 72 -4.14 -6.95 4.36
CA LEU A 72 -3.19 -5.85 4.33
C LEU A 72 -2.63 -5.71 2.90
N GLU A 73 -2.54 -4.48 2.40
CA GLU A 73 -2.08 -4.19 1.03
C GLU A 73 -0.92 -3.19 0.94
N THR A 74 0.07 -3.51 0.10
CA THR A 74 0.95 -2.52 -0.53
C THR A 74 0.26 -1.97 -1.79
N ARG A 75 0.93 -1.12 -2.58
CA ARG A 75 0.32 -0.62 -3.82
C ARG A 75 0.14 -1.69 -4.88
N LYS A 76 0.88 -2.80 -4.76
CA LYS A 76 1.02 -3.82 -5.81
C LYS A 76 0.68 -5.23 -5.35
N ALA A 77 0.55 -5.46 -4.04
CA ALA A 77 0.24 -6.78 -3.51
C ALA A 77 -0.73 -6.69 -2.34
N VAL A 78 -1.61 -7.69 -2.23
CA VAL A 78 -2.61 -7.83 -1.16
C VAL A 78 -2.43 -9.20 -0.54
N PHE A 79 -2.33 -9.27 0.79
CA PHE A 79 -2.25 -10.52 1.53
C PHE A 79 -3.26 -10.54 2.67
N SER A 80 -3.73 -11.72 3.06
CA SER A 80 -4.51 -11.87 4.29
C SER A 80 -3.74 -11.33 5.48
N THR A 81 -4.45 -10.77 6.47
CA THR A 81 -3.82 -10.25 7.69
C THR A 81 -2.95 -11.30 8.36
N ASP A 82 -3.46 -12.52 8.56
CA ASP A 82 -2.72 -13.61 9.20
C ASP A 82 -1.37 -13.87 8.54
N ARG A 83 -1.36 -14.06 7.22
CA ARG A 83 -0.13 -14.23 6.43
C ARG A 83 0.85 -13.06 6.58
N MET A 84 0.37 -11.82 6.58
CA MET A 84 1.20 -10.63 6.71
C MET A 84 1.79 -10.49 8.13
N LEU A 85 1.10 -10.97 9.16
CA LEU A 85 1.55 -10.93 10.55
C LEU A 85 2.51 -12.08 10.90
N GLU A 86 2.25 -13.28 10.39
CA GLU A 86 3.05 -14.49 10.67
C GLU A 86 4.41 -14.47 9.98
N ASP A 87 4.45 -14.02 8.73
CA ASP A 87 5.63 -14.11 7.87
C ASP A 87 6.20 -12.71 7.59
N LYS A 88 7.23 -12.35 8.36
CA LYS A 88 7.93 -11.06 8.24
C LYS A 88 8.53 -10.82 6.85
N SER A 89 8.71 -11.87 6.02
CA SER A 89 9.20 -11.72 4.65
C SER A 89 8.13 -11.19 3.69
N VAL A 90 6.84 -11.34 4.00
CA VAL A 90 5.75 -10.98 3.08
C VAL A 90 5.76 -9.50 2.75
N LEU A 91 5.84 -8.62 3.75
CA LEU A 91 5.92 -7.18 3.51
C LEU A 91 7.18 -6.84 2.70
N LYS A 92 8.33 -7.42 3.06
CA LYS A 92 9.61 -7.18 2.40
C LYS A 92 9.57 -7.56 0.92
N GLU A 93 9.12 -8.77 0.60
CA GLU A 93 9.06 -9.24 -0.79
C GLU A 93 7.96 -8.50 -1.58
N SER A 94 6.88 -8.07 -0.93
CA SER A 94 5.86 -7.20 -1.55
C SER A 94 6.43 -5.86 -1.98
N LEU A 95 7.24 -5.23 -1.11
CA LEU A 95 7.92 -3.97 -1.42
C LEU A 95 9.01 -4.16 -2.47
N ARG A 96 9.73 -5.28 -2.43
CA ARG A 96 10.72 -5.64 -3.45
C ARG A 96 10.07 -5.83 -4.82
N PHE A 97 8.91 -6.48 -4.88
CA PHE A 97 8.13 -6.60 -6.11
C PHE A 97 7.71 -5.23 -6.64
N GLU A 98 7.23 -4.35 -5.76
CA GLU A 98 6.88 -2.97 -6.12
C GLU A 98 8.09 -2.19 -6.68
N GLU A 99 9.26 -2.34 -6.08
CA GLU A 99 10.52 -1.75 -6.58
C GLU A 99 10.86 -2.26 -7.99
N LEU A 100 10.86 -3.59 -8.20
CA LEU A 100 11.15 -4.19 -9.49
C LEU A 100 10.16 -3.74 -10.57
N TYR A 101 8.86 -3.66 -10.21
CA TYR A 101 7.83 -3.14 -11.10
C TYR A 101 8.09 -1.69 -11.50
N LEU A 102 8.48 -0.84 -10.56
CA LEU A 102 8.78 0.57 -10.84
C LEU A 102 10.04 0.72 -11.71
N ARG A 103 11.10 -0.04 -11.44
CA ARG A 103 12.32 -0.05 -12.27
C ARG A 103 12.00 -0.44 -13.71
N PHE A 104 11.28 -1.55 -13.89
CA PHE A 104 10.84 -2.00 -15.21
C PHE A 104 10.03 -0.92 -15.93
N LYS A 105 9.08 -0.29 -15.24
CA LYS A 105 8.25 0.76 -15.83
C LYS A 105 9.08 1.96 -16.29
N LEU A 106 10.03 2.42 -15.47
CA LEU A 106 10.90 3.56 -15.80
C LEU A 106 11.83 3.25 -16.96
N GLU A 107 12.44 2.05 -16.99
CA GLU A 107 13.28 1.61 -18.10
C GLU A 107 12.48 1.53 -19.42
N TYR A 108 11.26 1.02 -19.35
CA TYR A 108 10.37 0.93 -20.50
C TYR A 108 9.94 2.30 -21.03
N GLU A 109 9.58 3.23 -20.14
CA GLU A 109 9.25 4.62 -20.50
C GLU A 109 10.45 5.35 -21.12
N ALA A 110 11.66 5.15 -20.57
CA ALA A 110 12.89 5.69 -21.14
C ALA A 110 13.17 5.12 -22.54
N TRP A 111 12.95 3.82 -22.73
CA TRP A 111 13.11 3.18 -24.04
C TRP A 111 12.13 3.72 -25.08
N LEU A 112 10.84 3.84 -24.73
CA LEU A 112 9.81 4.38 -25.63
C LEU A 112 10.04 5.84 -26.00
N SER A 113 10.48 6.65 -25.03
CA SER A 113 10.72 8.09 -25.25
C SER A 113 12.04 8.40 -25.96
N ARG A 114 12.90 7.41 -26.20
CA ARG A 114 14.23 7.61 -26.77
C ARG A 114 14.21 8.31 -28.13
N ALA A 115 13.35 7.87 -29.05
CA ALA A 115 13.26 8.46 -30.38
C ALA A 115 12.81 9.94 -30.33
N ASP A 116 11.85 10.25 -29.45
CA ASP A 116 11.35 11.61 -29.24
C ASP A 116 12.42 12.50 -28.60
N GLN A 117 13.19 11.98 -27.64
CA GLN A 117 14.32 12.70 -27.03
C GLN A 117 15.44 13.00 -28.04
N GLU A 118 15.77 12.03 -28.92
CA GLU A 118 16.74 12.23 -30.00
C GLU A 118 16.23 13.28 -31.00
N ARG A 119 14.94 13.24 -31.34
CA ARG A 119 14.30 14.24 -32.22
C ARG A 119 14.33 15.63 -31.60
N LEU A 120 14.01 15.76 -30.31
CA LEU A 120 14.04 17.02 -29.57
C LEU A 120 15.45 17.61 -29.51
N THR A 121 16.47 16.78 -29.29
CA THR A 121 17.87 17.20 -29.28
C THR A 121 18.29 17.77 -30.64
N LYS A 122 17.94 17.09 -31.74
CA LYS A 122 18.20 17.58 -33.11
C LYS A 122 17.44 18.86 -33.47
N LEU A 123 16.31 19.15 -32.81
CA LEU A 123 15.61 20.43 -33.00
C LEU A 123 16.34 21.58 -32.34
N LYS A 124 16.87 21.36 -31.12
CA LYS A 124 17.60 22.39 -30.37
C LYS A 124 18.87 22.88 -31.06
N THR A 125 19.46 22.09 -31.97
CA THR A 125 20.64 22.51 -32.74
C THR A 125 20.29 23.32 -34.00
N ARG A 126 19.01 23.54 -34.29
CA ARG A 126 18.55 24.30 -35.48
C ARG A 126 18.35 25.79 -35.21
N PHE A 127 18.50 26.21 -33.95
CA PHE A 127 18.35 27.59 -33.49
C PHE A 127 19.47 27.90 -32.51
#